data_AF-A0A9W8NSR3-F1
#
_entry.id   AF-A0A9W8NSR3-F1
#
_cell.length_a   1.000
_cell.length_b   1.000
_cell.length_c   1.000
_cell.angle_alpha   90.00
_cell.angle_beta   90.00
_cell.angle_gamma   90.00
#
_symmetry.space_group_name_H-M   'P 1'
#
loop_
_entity.id
_entity.type
_entity.pdbx_description
1 polymer ?
#
loop_
_entity_poly.entity_id
_entity_poly.type
_entity_poly.pdbx_seq_one_letter_code
_entity_poly.pdbx_strand_id
1 'polypeptide(L)'
;MEYWACRQSAFKETTILNAWRSCGIKPLDRGKFVAADFAPSIPSSTTTHLPESFPKRLPRAPDVGSDDAIFDPEVLSGFSDERGRDRREERAERGSDSDSDLSFRLSDVSSDTDGDEEMTHAAPGSERSMPPSQDSIPSPSSTMLVTPAIKPSLRRTRSQTARQAMTPPVSRPPSFSSLFRGSSLSLSRTPSFSSLPSQSDPKSSNSALLAAQERRKNEQLECDNALLQIRYASALAELSVLKEKITEVQEQRDAAETHAVLIGQQYSVYKHRYNEKAQKKDSSRRVTTSSRILTSREGQLEIEEETAKRAEKLRTETERQKQKSDTQRMDIVRRAEQDRLGSEFSGNMKAMIKSKLIDIAFALKVPHEDATVDTLRIRLNAHFDANPALKKEPRYIGLFERTRKRKDPPQEDTTRLPPPPPAFQSHPLAMPGTSSLLL
;
A
#
# COMPACT_ATOMS: atom_id res chain seq x y z
N MET A 1 37.40 2.12 39.63
CA MET A 1 36.94 0.83 40.20
C MET A 1 35.43 0.80 40.49
N GLU A 2 34.74 1.93 40.49
CA GLU A 2 33.30 2.04 40.80
C GLU A 2 32.37 1.33 39.79
N TYR A 3 32.75 1.29 38.51
CA TYR A 3 31.99 0.64 37.44
C TYR A 3 31.75 -0.86 37.68
N TRP A 4 32.70 -1.58 38.27
CA TRP A 4 32.55 -3.01 38.54
C TRP A 4 31.55 -3.30 39.66
N ALA A 5 31.49 -2.45 40.69
CA ALA A 5 30.53 -2.57 41.78
C ALA A 5 29.09 -2.31 41.30
N CYS A 6 28.88 -1.28 40.47
CA CYS A 6 27.57 -1.02 39.85
C CYS A 6 27.13 -2.14 38.91
N ARG A 7 28.07 -2.78 38.19
CA ARG A 7 27.75 -3.91 37.31
C ARG A 7 27.25 -5.13 38.08
N GLN A 8 27.87 -5.45 39.22
CA GLN A 8 27.42 -6.56 40.06
C GLN A 8 26.02 -6.33 40.66
N SER A 9 25.65 -5.08 40.97
CA SER A 9 24.31 -4.79 41.51
C SER A 9 23.20 -4.75 40.45
N ALA A 10 23.53 -4.36 39.21
CA ALA A 10 22.57 -4.24 38.11
C ALA A 10 22.25 -5.58 37.43
N PHE A 11 23.23 -6.47 37.26
CA PHE A 11 23.05 -7.76 36.58
C PHE A 11 22.66 -8.88 37.56
N LYS A 12 21.45 -8.78 38.12
CA LYS A 12 20.85 -9.86 38.90
C LYS A 12 20.41 -10.99 37.97
N GLU A 13 20.64 -12.24 38.37
CA GLU A 13 20.23 -13.43 37.62
C GLU A 13 18.74 -13.39 37.25
N THR A 14 17.89 -12.90 38.16
CA THR A 14 16.45 -12.74 37.93
C THR A 14 16.13 -11.78 36.78
N THR A 15 16.86 -10.68 36.65
CA THR A 15 16.71 -9.72 35.55
C THR A 15 17.11 -10.34 34.22
N ILE A 16 18.21 -11.11 34.19
CA ILE A 16 18.68 -11.81 32.99
C ILE A 16 17.66 -12.86 32.56
N LEU A 17 17.14 -13.67 33.49
CA LEU A 17 16.13 -14.68 33.21
C LEU A 17 14.80 -14.07 32.73
N ASN A 18 14.37 -12.93 33.29
CA ASN A 18 13.16 -12.24 32.86
C ASN A 18 13.30 -11.60 31.47
N ALA A 19 14.45 -10.96 31.20
CA ALA A 19 14.77 -10.47 29.86
C ALA A 19 14.76 -11.63 28.85
N TRP A 20 15.35 -12.78 29.20
CA TRP A 20 15.37 -13.93 28.32
C TRP A 20 13.97 -14.52 28.05
N ARG A 21 13.14 -14.63 29.10
CA ARG A 21 11.75 -15.09 28.97
C ARG A 21 10.91 -14.17 28.10
N SER A 22 11.15 -12.85 28.16
CA SER A 22 10.44 -11.87 27.33
C SER A 22 10.92 -11.84 25.88
N CYS A 23 12.17 -12.24 25.60
CA CYS A 23 12.66 -12.40 24.24
C CYS A 23 12.08 -13.60 23.47
N GLY A 24 11.25 -14.45 24.10
CA GLY A 24 10.57 -15.57 23.41
C GLY A 24 11.46 -16.76 23.02
N ILE A 25 12.76 -16.73 23.35
CA ILE A 25 13.69 -17.81 23.05
C ILE A 25 13.53 -18.92 24.11
N LYS A 26 12.71 -19.93 23.81
CA LYS A 26 12.54 -21.14 24.63
C LYS A 26 12.68 -22.41 23.76
N PRO A 27 13.40 -23.46 24.23
CA PRO A 27 14.19 -23.56 25.47
C PRO A 27 15.62 -22.98 25.34
N LEU A 28 16.21 -22.57 26.48
CA LEU A 28 17.62 -22.12 26.55
C LEU A 28 18.54 -23.33 26.44
N ASP A 29 19.13 -23.51 25.27
CA ASP A 29 20.14 -24.55 25.06
C ASP A 29 21.50 -24.09 25.60
N ARG A 30 21.79 -24.43 26.86
CA ARG A 30 23.04 -24.07 27.54
C ARG A 30 24.28 -24.60 26.82
N GLY A 31 24.15 -25.65 26.00
CA GLY A 31 25.25 -26.25 25.26
C GLY A 31 25.71 -25.46 24.04
N LYS A 32 24.93 -24.48 23.57
CA LYS A 32 25.26 -23.71 22.35
C LYS A 32 26.27 -22.59 22.58
N PHE A 33 26.41 -22.09 23.81
CA PHE A 33 27.32 -20.99 24.11
C PHE A 33 28.62 -21.53 24.69
N VAL A 34 29.72 -21.39 23.96
CA VAL A 34 31.06 -21.77 24.41
C VAL A 34 31.67 -20.56 25.14
N ALA A 35 32.65 -20.78 26.03
CA ALA A 35 33.35 -19.68 26.71
C ALA A 35 33.90 -18.59 25.76
N ALA A 36 34.17 -18.94 24.50
CA ALA A 36 34.59 -18.02 23.45
C ALA A 36 33.52 -16.98 23.08
N ASP A 37 32.23 -17.31 23.20
CA ASP A 37 31.11 -16.41 22.89
C ASP A 37 30.90 -15.33 23.97
N PHE A 38 31.48 -15.54 25.16
CA PHE A 38 31.45 -14.61 26.28
C PHE A 38 32.70 -13.71 26.36
N ALA A 39 33.56 -13.74 25.34
CA ALA A 39 34.71 -12.85 25.29
C ALA A 39 34.23 -11.39 25.31
N PRO A 40 34.80 -10.51 26.17
CA PRO A 40 34.42 -9.11 26.21
C PRO A 40 34.64 -8.51 24.82
N SER A 41 33.56 -8.05 24.20
CA SER A 41 33.62 -7.34 22.92
C SER A 41 34.57 -6.17 23.09
N ILE A 42 35.75 -6.26 22.47
CA ILE A 42 36.76 -5.20 22.54
C ILE A 42 36.10 -3.96 21.94
N PRO A 43 35.91 -2.86 22.72
CA PRO A 43 35.13 -1.70 22.28
C PRO A 43 35.83 -0.85 21.19
N SER A 44 36.81 -1.38 20.48
CA SER A 44 37.58 -0.67 19.44
C SER A 44 37.39 -1.19 18.01
N SER A 45 36.58 -2.23 17.78
CA SER A 45 36.34 -2.70 16.41
C SER A 45 35.25 -1.90 15.71
N THR A 46 35.63 -0.73 15.17
CA THR A 46 34.81 0.03 14.21
C THR A 46 34.74 -0.62 12.82
N THR A 47 35.37 -1.78 12.65
CA THR A 47 35.36 -2.57 11.42
C THR A 47 34.47 -3.78 11.62
N THR A 48 33.25 -3.73 11.08
CA THR A 48 32.36 -4.88 10.96
C THR A 48 33.03 -5.92 10.05
N HIS A 49 33.60 -6.96 10.66
CA HIS A 49 34.07 -8.15 9.95
C HIS A 49 32.85 -8.95 9.50
N LEU A 50 32.24 -8.54 8.38
CA LEU A 50 31.22 -9.33 7.71
C LEU A 50 31.92 -10.43 6.90
N PRO A 51 31.44 -11.68 6.94
CA PRO A 51 31.97 -12.75 6.09
C PRO A 51 31.84 -12.35 4.61
N GLU A 52 32.74 -12.85 3.74
CA GLU A 52 32.74 -12.49 2.31
C GLU A 52 31.43 -12.84 1.58
N SER A 53 30.63 -13.75 2.15
CA SER A 53 29.30 -14.10 1.65
C SER A 53 28.22 -13.04 1.93
N PHE A 54 28.50 -12.03 2.75
CA PHE A 54 27.51 -11.02 3.10
C PHE A 54 27.28 -10.08 1.90
N PRO A 55 26.03 -9.93 1.43
CA PRO A 55 25.74 -9.16 0.23
C PRO A 55 26.10 -7.69 0.44
N LYS A 56 27.12 -7.22 -0.29
CA LYS A 56 27.59 -5.81 -0.26
C LYS A 56 26.52 -4.81 -0.72
N ARG A 57 25.46 -5.29 -1.36
CA ARG A 57 24.30 -4.52 -1.79
C ARG A 57 23.05 -5.34 -1.50
N LEU A 58 22.31 -4.92 -0.48
CA LEU A 58 20.94 -5.39 -0.32
C LEU A 58 20.16 -4.95 -1.56
N PRO A 59 19.38 -5.84 -2.19
CA PRO A 59 18.46 -5.43 -3.23
C PRO A 59 17.58 -4.34 -2.64
N ARG A 60 17.57 -3.17 -3.29
CA ARG A 60 16.72 -2.05 -2.91
C ARG A 60 15.30 -2.60 -2.89
N ALA A 61 14.68 -2.64 -1.70
CA ALA A 61 13.30 -3.03 -1.60
C ALA A 61 12.51 -2.19 -2.61
N PRO A 62 11.60 -2.78 -3.40
CA PRO A 62 10.70 -1.98 -4.22
C PRO A 62 10.08 -0.94 -3.30
N ASP A 63 10.07 0.32 -3.73
CA ASP A 63 9.38 1.40 -3.03
C ASP A 63 7.90 1.05 -3.01
N VAL A 64 7.49 0.18 -2.08
CA VAL A 64 6.11 0.02 -1.67
C VAL A 64 5.81 1.33 -0.98
N GLY A 65 5.23 2.26 -1.74
CA GLY A 65 4.68 3.48 -1.20
C GLY A 65 3.87 3.11 0.03
N SER A 66 4.31 3.64 1.17
CA SER A 66 3.59 3.54 2.44
C SER A 66 2.27 4.25 2.24
N ASP A 67 1.29 3.51 1.73
CA ASP A 67 -0.11 3.87 1.81
C ASP A 67 -0.48 3.70 3.28
N ASP A 68 -0.08 4.70 4.07
CA ASP A 68 -0.57 4.94 5.43
C ASP A 68 -2.06 5.28 5.30
N ALA A 69 -2.85 4.27 4.92
CA ALA A 69 -4.29 4.28 5.05
C ALA A 69 -4.58 4.66 6.50
N ILE A 70 -5.14 5.84 6.62
CA ILE A 70 -5.46 6.58 7.84
C ILE A 70 -6.13 5.62 8.83
N PHE A 71 -5.36 5.23 9.84
CA PHE A 71 -5.86 4.44 10.96
C PHE A 71 -6.73 5.36 11.81
N ASP A 72 -8.05 5.22 11.69
CA ASP A 72 -9.04 5.90 12.53
C ASP A 72 -9.11 5.18 13.90
N PRO A 73 -8.56 5.78 14.98
CA PRO A 73 -8.53 5.15 16.29
C PRO A 73 -9.93 4.96 16.91
N GLU A 74 -10.97 5.65 16.42
CA GLU A 74 -12.33 5.53 16.98
C GLU A 74 -12.97 4.18 16.64
N VAL A 75 -12.62 3.58 15.50
CA VAL A 75 -13.17 2.27 15.07
C VAL A 75 -12.69 1.12 15.97
N LEU A 76 -11.51 1.24 16.60
CA LEU A 76 -11.00 0.20 17.52
C LEU A 76 -11.49 0.38 18.97
N SER A 77 -11.94 1.58 19.36
CA SER A 77 -12.49 1.79 20.72
C SER A 77 -13.85 1.11 20.96
N GLY A 78 -14.56 0.71 19.89
CA GLY A 78 -15.85 0.01 19.99
C GLY A 78 -15.77 -1.49 20.28
N PHE A 79 -14.59 -2.12 20.27
CA PHE A 79 -14.43 -3.59 20.42
C PHE A 79 -13.87 -4.04 21.77
N SER A 80 -13.66 -3.12 22.71
CA SER A 80 -13.17 -3.47 24.03
C SER A 80 -14.32 -3.50 25.05
N ASP A 81 -14.66 -4.73 25.45
CA ASP A 81 -15.07 -5.09 26.83
C ASP A 81 -16.58 -5.19 27.19
N GLU A 82 -17.32 -6.03 26.47
CA GLU A 82 -18.67 -6.51 26.88
C GLU A 82 -18.69 -7.99 27.35
N ARG A 83 -17.53 -8.64 27.52
CA ARG A 83 -17.49 -10.06 27.98
C ARG A 83 -16.43 -10.27 29.04
N GLY A 84 -16.75 -9.96 30.31
CA GLY A 84 -15.82 -10.28 31.38
C GLY A 84 -16.15 -9.87 32.81
N ARG A 85 -17.39 -9.51 33.17
CA ARG A 85 -17.76 -9.22 34.57
C ARG A 85 -18.93 -10.05 35.08
N ASP A 86 -18.83 -11.36 34.92
CA ASP A 86 -19.53 -12.33 35.77
C ASP A 86 -18.53 -12.95 36.75
N ARG A 87 -18.25 -12.24 37.85
CA ARG A 87 -18.08 -12.83 39.18
C ARG A 87 -17.66 -11.78 40.19
N ARG A 88 -18.50 -11.70 41.22
CA ARG A 88 -18.23 -11.18 42.56
C ARG A 88 -18.57 -9.71 42.75
N GLU A 89 -19.82 -9.47 43.15
CA GLU A 89 -20.10 -8.89 44.46
C GLU A 89 -21.56 -9.14 44.84
N GLU A 90 -21.73 -10.03 45.82
CA GLU A 90 -22.92 -10.01 46.67
C GLU A 90 -22.94 -8.69 47.44
N ARG A 91 -24.16 -8.16 47.61
CA ARG A 91 -24.62 -7.46 48.81
C ARG A 91 -24.18 -6.00 48.97
N ALA A 92 -25.05 -5.10 48.51
CA ALA A 92 -25.82 -4.25 49.42
C ALA A 92 -26.96 -3.57 48.65
N GLU A 93 -28.17 -3.81 49.14
CA GLU A 93 -29.38 -3.09 48.76
C GLU A 93 -29.21 -1.59 49.00
N ARG A 94 -29.56 -0.79 47.99
CA ARG A 94 -30.20 0.52 48.19
C ARG A 94 -30.84 0.94 46.88
N GLY A 95 -32.17 0.94 46.89
CA GLY A 95 -32.97 1.45 45.80
C GLY A 95 -32.70 2.93 45.55
N SER A 96 -32.88 3.31 44.29
CA SER A 96 -33.28 4.66 43.93
C SER A 96 -33.92 4.57 42.55
N ASP A 97 -35.25 4.54 42.54
CA ASP A 97 -36.05 4.85 41.37
C ASP A 97 -35.64 6.23 40.84
N SER A 98 -35.28 6.32 39.57
CA SER A 98 -35.25 7.60 38.87
C SER A 98 -35.53 7.35 37.39
N ASP A 99 -36.82 7.40 37.06
CA ASP A 99 -37.33 7.59 35.72
C ASP A 99 -36.71 8.86 35.12
N SER A 100 -36.06 8.72 33.97
CA SER A 100 -35.71 9.84 33.10
C SER A 100 -35.81 9.38 31.67
N ASP A 101 -37.05 9.43 31.21
CA ASP A 101 -37.51 9.33 29.84
C ASP A 101 -36.87 10.48 29.02
N LEU A 102 -35.87 10.17 28.20
CA LEU A 102 -35.28 11.11 27.24
C LEU A 102 -35.44 10.56 25.81
N SER A 103 -36.61 10.84 25.26
CA SER A 103 -36.89 10.79 23.83
C SER A 103 -36.04 11.85 23.10
N PHE A 104 -34.86 11.45 22.63
CA PHE A 104 -34.02 12.28 21.78
C PHE A 104 -34.62 12.34 20.36
N ARG A 105 -35.42 13.38 20.13
CA ARG A 105 -35.94 13.77 18.82
C ARG A 105 -34.79 14.21 17.91
N LEU A 106 -34.43 13.36 16.95
CA LEU A 106 -33.64 13.72 15.77
C LEU A 106 -34.37 14.82 15.00
N SER A 107 -33.88 16.06 15.13
CA SER A 107 -34.26 17.16 14.25
C SER A 107 -33.21 17.24 13.16
N ASP A 108 -33.65 16.94 11.95
CA ASP A 108 -33.00 17.14 10.67
C ASP A 108 -32.53 18.60 10.53
N VAL A 109 -31.22 18.84 10.45
CA VAL A 109 -30.66 20.17 10.17
C VAL A 109 -29.96 20.12 8.81
N SER A 110 -30.74 20.46 7.79
CA SER A 110 -30.22 20.83 6.47
C SER A 110 -29.57 22.20 6.60
N SER A 111 -28.25 22.26 6.46
CA SER A 111 -27.51 23.52 6.38
C SER A 111 -26.94 23.66 4.98
N ASP A 112 -27.81 24.12 4.07
CA ASP A 112 -27.40 24.74 2.82
C ASP A 112 -26.60 26.02 3.16
N THR A 113 -25.33 26.03 2.77
CA THR A 113 -24.52 27.25 2.77
C THR A 113 -23.95 27.45 1.36
N ASP A 114 -24.82 27.94 0.48
CA ASP A 114 -24.40 28.68 -0.70
C ASP A 114 -23.87 30.04 -0.23
N GLY A 115 -22.55 30.22 -0.33
CA GLY A 115 -21.83 31.44 0.00
C GLY A 115 -20.98 31.88 -1.17
N ASP A 116 -21.62 32.43 -2.20
CA ASP A 116 -20.99 33.25 -3.23
C ASP A 116 -20.56 34.59 -2.60
N GLU A 117 -19.26 34.75 -2.34
CA GLU A 117 -18.66 36.05 -2.01
C GLU A 117 -17.57 36.36 -3.05
N GLU A 118 -18.04 36.84 -4.21
CA GLU A 118 -17.26 37.61 -5.17
C GLU A 118 -17.14 39.04 -4.63
N MET A 119 -15.98 39.39 -4.06
CA MET A 119 -15.72 40.77 -3.63
C MET A 119 -14.36 41.24 -4.16
N THR A 120 -14.42 41.78 -5.38
CA THR A 120 -13.33 42.52 -6.01
C THR A 120 -13.34 43.97 -5.49
N HIS A 121 -12.38 44.33 -4.63
CA HIS A 121 -12.10 45.73 -4.34
C HIS A 121 -10.64 46.08 -4.56
N ALA A 122 -10.48 47.04 -5.47
CA ALA A 122 -9.25 47.66 -5.90
C ALA A 122 -8.53 48.38 -4.75
N ALA A 123 -7.22 48.21 -4.69
CA ALA A 123 -6.33 49.00 -3.86
C ALA A 123 -5.95 50.31 -4.56
N PRO A 124 -5.91 51.44 -3.84
CA PRO A 124 -4.99 52.51 -4.14
C PRO A 124 -3.89 52.58 -3.07
N GLY A 125 -2.67 52.79 -3.56
CA GLY A 125 -1.46 52.92 -2.76
C GLY A 125 -1.52 54.11 -1.80
N SER A 126 -0.85 53.94 -0.68
CA SER A 126 -0.50 55.04 0.21
C SER A 126 0.95 54.88 0.63
N GLU A 127 1.77 55.73 0.03
CA GLU A 127 3.16 55.98 0.39
C GLU A 127 3.22 56.56 1.81
N ARG A 128 4.03 55.97 2.69
CA ARG A 128 4.52 56.69 3.86
C ARG A 128 5.99 56.40 4.12
N SER A 129 6.74 57.46 3.88
CA SER A 129 8.16 57.65 4.11
C SER A 129 8.49 57.76 5.60
N MET A 130 9.57 57.08 6.04
CA MET A 130 10.65 57.47 7.00
C MET A 130 10.27 58.06 8.40
N PRO A 131 11.05 57.83 9.48
CA PRO A 131 12.49 58.13 9.51
C PRO A 131 13.41 57.14 10.29
N PRO A 132 14.74 57.33 10.21
CA PRO A 132 15.74 56.55 10.92
C PRO A 132 16.03 57.16 12.30
N SER A 133 16.23 56.32 13.31
CA SER A 133 16.80 56.76 14.58
C SER A 133 17.85 55.75 15.04
N GLN A 134 19.10 56.19 14.89
CA GLN A 134 20.25 55.73 15.64
C GLN A 134 20.05 56.12 17.11
N ASP A 135 20.34 55.22 18.03
CA ASP A 135 20.87 55.61 19.33
C ASP A 135 21.74 54.47 19.89
N SER A 136 22.98 54.83 20.19
CA SER A 136 24.03 54.01 20.77
C SER A 136 24.28 54.49 22.19
N ILE A 137 24.06 53.66 23.22
CA ILE A 137 24.62 53.86 24.58
C ILE A 137 24.96 52.48 25.21
N PRO A 138 26.03 52.33 26.03
CA PRO A 138 26.76 51.09 26.22
C PRO A 138 26.63 50.39 27.61
N SER A 139 27.22 49.19 27.69
CA SER A 139 27.78 48.49 28.89
C SER A 139 26.82 47.76 29.85
N PRO A 140 27.28 46.81 30.72
CA PRO A 140 28.65 46.33 30.93
C PRO A 140 28.87 44.79 30.95
N SER A 141 30.15 44.43 30.96
CA SER A 141 30.74 43.12 31.24
C SER A 141 30.08 42.30 32.36
N SER A 142 29.86 41.00 32.12
CA SER A 142 30.02 39.97 33.14
C SER A 142 30.09 38.55 32.57
N THR A 143 31.22 37.92 32.91
CA THR A 143 31.36 36.52 33.33
C THR A 143 31.39 35.43 32.26
N MET A 144 32.63 34.96 32.07
CA MET A 144 33.09 33.74 31.43
C MET A 144 32.27 32.50 31.82
N LEU A 145 31.73 31.78 30.83
CA LEU A 145 31.50 30.34 30.92
C LEU A 145 31.87 29.71 29.57
N VAL A 146 33.06 29.12 29.58
CA VAL A 146 33.62 28.31 28.50
C VAL A 146 32.72 27.10 28.26
N THR A 147 32.10 27.05 27.08
CA THR A 147 31.51 25.81 26.54
C THR A 147 32.15 25.55 25.18
N PRO A 148 32.73 24.36 24.93
CA PRO A 148 33.32 24.06 23.63
C PRO A 148 32.22 23.85 22.59
N ALA A 149 32.17 24.78 21.64
CA ALA A 149 31.34 24.71 20.44
C ALA A 149 31.87 23.65 19.47
N ILE A 150 31.23 22.48 19.43
CA ILE A 150 31.37 21.53 18.32
C ILE A 150 30.45 22.00 17.19
N LYS A 151 31.03 22.69 16.20
CA LYS A 151 30.38 23.00 14.92
C LYS A 151 30.47 21.79 14.00
N PRO A 152 29.37 21.15 13.56
CA PRO A 152 29.43 20.31 12.37
C PRO A 152 29.38 21.21 11.12
N SER A 153 30.56 21.46 10.56
CA SER A 153 30.74 21.97 9.21
C SER A 153 30.35 20.87 8.21
N LEU A 154 29.11 20.87 7.73
CA LEU A 154 28.72 20.07 6.57
C LEU A 154 28.95 20.89 5.30
N ARG A 155 30.19 20.86 4.82
CA ARG A 155 30.54 21.24 3.45
C ARG A 155 29.82 20.30 2.48
N ARG A 156 28.77 20.81 1.85
CA ARG A 156 28.07 20.20 0.71
C ARG A 156 28.98 20.29 -0.52
N THR A 157 29.81 19.28 -0.75
CA THR A 157 30.50 19.13 -2.05
C THR A 157 29.51 18.57 -3.06
N ARG A 158 29.08 19.45 -3.96
CA ARG A 158 28.31 19.15 -5.16
C ARG A 158 29.26 18.53 -6.19
N SER A 159 29.32 17.21 -6.24
CA SER A 159 29.96 16.49 -7.35
C SER A 159 28.91 16.22 -8.43
N GLN A 160 28.98 16.99 -9.51
CA GLN A 160 28.44 16.58 -10.80
C GLN A 160 29.22 15.36 -11.27
N THR A 161 28.56 14.23 -11.52
CA THR A 161 29.13 13.19 -12.37
C THR A 161 28.11 12.83 -13.44
N ALA A 162 28.61 12.94 -14.66
CA ALA A 162 27.89 12.86 -15.90
C ALA A 162 27.28 11.46 -16.13
N ARG A 163 26.19 11.49 -16.90
CA ARG A 163 25.56 10.36 -17.55
C ARG A 163 26.59 9.50 -18.29
N GLN A 164 26.70 8.23 -17.92
CA GLN A 164 26.96 7.16 -18.88
C GLN A 164 26.00 6.02 -18.59
N ALA A 165 25.04 5.86 -19.50
CA ALA A 165 24.14 4.74 -19.55
C ALA A 165 24.93 3.51 -20.02
N MET A 166 25.20 2.58 -19.10
CA MET A 166 25.47 1.19 -19.44
C MET A 166 24.44 0.34 -18.71
N THR A 167 23.44 -0.08 -19.47
CA THR A 167 22.48 -1.12 -19.08
C THR A 167 23.24 -2.43 -18.87
N PRO A 168 23.15 -3.09 -17.71
CA PRO A 168 23.65 -4.45 -17.57
C PRO A 168 22.72 -5.42 -18.32
N PRO A 169 23.26 -6.50 -18.93
CA PRO A 169 22.44 -7.51 -19.58
C PRO A 169 21.63 -8.27 -18.53
N VAL A 170 20.31 -8.29 -18.71
CA VAL A 170 19.36 -9.12 -17.96
C VAL A 170 19.75 -10.59 -18.16
N SER A 171 20.24 -11.24 -17.10
CA SER A 171 20.46 -12.69 -17.13
C SER A 171 19.10 -13.39 -17.14
N ARG A 172 18.80 -13.98 -18.28
CA ARG A 172 17.64 -14.83 -18.51
C ARG A 172 17.84 -16.14 -17.72
N PRO A 173 16.86 -16.64 -16.96
CA PRO A 173 16.97 -17.96 -16.34
C PRO A 173 17.13 -19.03 -17.43
N PRO A 174 17.94 -20.08 -17.20
CA PRO A 174 18.16 -21.13 -18.18
C PRO A 174 16.85 -21.87 -18.47
N SER A 175 16.42 -21.77 -19.72
CA SER A 175 15.35 -22.56 -20.30
C SER A 175 15.69 -24.05 -20.19
N PHE A 176 14.91 -24.80 -19.42
CA PHE A 176 15.00 -26.25 -19.22
C PHE A 176 14.51 -27.04 -20.45
N SER A 177 15.02 -26.76 -21.64
CA SER A 177 14.55 -27.38 -22.89
C SER A 177 15.65 -27.95 -23.79
N SER A 178 16.84 -28.27 -23.28
CA SER A 178 17.94 -28.79 -24.13
C SER A 178 18.69 -30.02 -23.61
N LEU A 179 18.01 -30.97 -22.96
CA LEU A 179 18.64 -32.24 -22.54
C LEU A 179 18.26 -33.48 -23.36
N PHE A 180 17.60 -33.34 -24.51
CA PHE A 180 17.53 -34.40 -25.52
C PHE A 180 18.49 -34.10 -26.67
N ARG A 181 19.80 -34.04 -26.38
CA ARG A 181 20.84 -34.15 -27.41
C ARG A 181 21.07 -35.64 -27.65
N GLY A 182 20.38 -36.15 -28.67
CA GLY A 182 20.58 -37.51 -29.18
C GLY A 182 22.05 -37.74 -29.48
N SER A 183 22.64 -38.67 -28.72
CA SER A 183 23.96 -39.22 -29.04
C SER A 183 23.76 -40.20 -30.20
N SER A 184 23.89 -39.68 -31.42
CA SER A 184 24.09 -40.48 -32.62
C SER A 184 25.51 -41.05 -32.59
N LEU A 185 25.68 -42.24 -32.02
CA LEU A 185 26.91 -43.02 -32.20
C LEU A 185 26.79 -43.80 -33.52
N SER A 186 27.28 -43.17 -34.58
CA SER A 186 27.70 -43.84 -35.80
C SER A 186 29.03 -44.54 -35.55
N LEU A 187 29.02 -45.87 -35.42
CA LEU A 187 30.21 -46.71 -35.55
C LEU A 187 29.91 -47.87 -36.49
N SER A 188 30.21 -47.59 -37.75
CA SER A 188 30.53 -48.50 -38.82
C SER A 188 31.46 -49.64 -38.37
N ARG A 189 31.03 -50.90 -38.57
CA ARG A 189 31.97 -52.01 -38.75
C ARG A 189 31.33 -53.12 -39.59
N THR A 190 31.60 -53.06 -40.89
CA THR A 190 31.40 -54.14 -41.85
C THR A 190 32.50 -55.20 -41.66
N PRO A 191 32.19 -56.50 -41.54
CA PRO A 191 33.08 -57.54 -41.98
C PRO A 191 32.64 -58.00 -43.38
N SER A 192 33.58 -57.86 -44.30
CA SER A 192 33.53 -58.34 -45.66
C SER A 192 33.89 -59.84 -45.70
N PHE A 193 33.12 -60.56 -46.52
CA PHE A 193 33.52 -61.68 -47.37
C PHE A 193 33.53 -63.15 -46.87
N SER A 194 32.77 -63.91 -47.68
CA SER A 194 33.00 -65.25 -48.24
C SER A 194 33.12 -66.45 -47.32
N SER A 195 32.09 -67.30 -47.34
CA SER A 195 32.19 -68.71 -47.74
C SER A 195 30.80 -69.30 -47.98
N LEU A 196 30.53 -69.71 -49.22
CA LEU A 196 29.37 -70.53 -49.60
C LEU A 196 29.55 -71.95 -49.08
N PRO A 197 28.50 -72.57 -48.52
CA PRO A 197 28.27 -73.96 -48.86
C PRO A 197 26.81 -74.22 -49.28
N SER A 198 26.72 -74.92 -50.41
CA SER A 198 25.81 -76.00 -50.76
C SER A 198 24.39 -75.99 -50.18
N GLN A 199 23.45 -75.84 -51.11
CA GLN A 199 22.01 -76.00 -50.95
C GLN A 199 21.63 -77.34 -50.29
N SER A 200 21.00 -77.25 -49.12
CA SER A 200 19.99 -78.18 -48.64
C SER A 200 18.84 -77.37 -48.06
N ASP A 201 17.61 -77.77 -48.38
CA ASP A 201 16.38 -76.96 -48.28
C ASP A 201 16.17 -76.25 -46.93
N PRO A 202 16.25 -74.90 -46.86
CA PRO A 202 16.19 -74.14 -45.62
C PRO A 202 14.79 -73.54 -45.39
N LYS A 203 13.72 -74.34 -45.44
CA LYS A 203 12.35 -73.82 -45.20
C LYS A 203 11.91 -73.83 -43.74
N SER A 204 12.69 -74.44 -42.82
CA SER A 204 12.29 -74.59 -41.41
C SER A 204 13.01 -73.62 -40.43
N SER A 205 14.22 -73.14 -40.75
CA SER A 205 15.07 -72.43 -39.77
C SER A 205 14.74 -70.95 -39.55
N ASN A 206 13.99 -70.29 -40.45
CA ASN A 206 13.68 -68.85 -40.33
C ASN A 206 12.61 -68.56 -39.26
N SER A 207 11.75 -69.53 -38.96
CA SER A 207 10.66 -69.36 -37.97
C SER A 207 11.20 -69.21 -36.54
N ALA A 208 12.20 -70.03 -36.17
CA ALA A 208 12.78 -69.99 -34.83
C ALA A 208 13.53 -68.66 -34.54
N LEU A 209 14.16 -68.08 -35.56
CA LEU A 209 14.88 -66.80 -35.40
C LEU A 209 13.92 -65.62 -35.20
N LEU A 210 12.81 -65.59 -35.94
CA LEU A 210 11.77 -64.57 -35.75
C LEU A 210 11.13 -64.68 -34.35
N ALA A 211 10.80 -65.89 -33.90
CA ALA A 211 10.25 -66.11 -32.56
C ALA A 211 11.21 -65.66 -31.45
N ALA A 212 12.52 -65.91 -31.59
CA ALA A 212 13.53 -65.44 -30.64
C ALA A 212 13.68 -63.91 -30.65
N GLN A 213 13.56 -63.28 -31.83
CA GLN A 213 13.60 -61.82 -31.96
C GLN A 213 12.38 -61.16 -31.33
N GLU A 214 11.19 -61.75 -31.47
CA GLU A 214 9.96 -61.27 -30.83
C GLU A 214 10.03 -61.38 -29.31
N ARG A 215 10.56 -62.48 -28.75
CA ARG A 215 10.77 -62.60 -27.30
C ARG A 215 11.67 -61.49 -26.74
N ARG A 216 12.80 -61.21 -27.41
CA ARG A 216 13.69 -60.12 -26.99
C ARG A 216 13.02 -58.76 -27.04
N LYS A 217 12.19 -58.50 -28.06
CA LYS A 217 11.43 -57.25 -28.15
C LYS A 217 10.41 -57.14 -27.01
N ASN A 218 9.71 -58.22 -26.68
CA ASN A 218 8.76 -58.23 -25.57
C ASN A 218 9.46 -58.02 -24.23
N GLU A 219 10.57 -58.71 -23.97
CA GLU A 219 11.39 -58.50 -22.76
C GLU A 219 11.89 -57.06 -22.65
N GLN A 220 12.30 -56.45 -23.76
CA GLN A 220 12.71 -55.05 -23.79
C GLN A 220 11.55 -54.09 -23.51
N LEU A 221 10.38 -54.33 -24.10
CA LEU A 221 9.17 -53.54 -23.83
C LEU A 221 8.73 -53.65 -22.36
N GLU A 222 8.85 -54.84 -21.76
CA GLU A 222 8.56 -55.05 -20.34
C GLU A 222 9.53 -54.26 -19.45
N CYS A 223 10.83 -54.28 -19.77
CA CYS A 223 11.85 -53.48 -19.08
C CYS A 223 11.58 -51.97 -19.21
N ASP A 224 11.25 -51.50 -20.41
CA ASP A 224 10.94 -50.09 -20.66
C ASP A 224 9.67 -49.65 -19.92
N ASN A 225 8.65 -50.50 -19.86
CA ASN A 225 7.42 -50.24 -19.12
C ASN A 225 7.70 -50.18 -17.60
N ALA A 226 8.49 -51.11 -17.06
CA ALA A 226 8.90 -51.08 -15.65
C ALA A 226 9.67 -49.79 -15.32
N LEU A 227 10.60 -49.36 -16.17
CA LEU A 227 11.31 -48.08 -15.99
C LEU A 227 10.38 -46.87 -16.05
N LEU A 228 9.39 -46.88 -16.95
CA LEU A 228 8.40 -45.82 -17.04
C LEU A 228 7.54 -45.74 -15.77
N GLN A 229 7.13 -46.89 -15.22
CA GLN A 229 6.39 -46.95 -13.97
C GLN A 229 7.20 -46.41 -12.79
N ILE A 230 8.49 -46.76 -12.69
CA ILE A 230 9.39 -46.23 -11.66
C ILE A 230 9.53 -44.71 -11.78
N ARG A 231 9.73 -44.18 -12.99
CA ARG A 231 9.82 -42.72 -13.23
C ARG A 231 8.51 -42.01 -12.88
N TYR A 232 7.37 -42.59 -13.23
CA TYR A 232 6.07 -42.04 -12.89
C TYR A 232 5.86 -41.99 -11.37
N ALA A 233 6.18 -43.08 -10.66
CA ALA A 233 6.10 -43.12 -9.19
C ALA A 233 7.04 -42.08 -8.54
N SER A 234 8.27 -41.93 -9.04
CA SER A 234 9.21 -40.91 -8.58
C SER A 234 8.67 -39.49 -8.79
N ALA A 235 8.10 -39.21 -9.96
CA ALA A 235 7.52 -37.91 -10.27
C ALA A 235 6.32 -37.58 -9.36
N LEU A 236 5.48 -38.58 -9.03
CA LEU A 236 4.38 -38.40 -8.08
C LEU A 236 4.87 -38.08 -6.66
N ALA A 237 5.95 -38.73 -6.20
CA ALA A 237 6.57 -38.44 -4.92
C ALA A 237 7.20 -37.04 -4.88
N GLU A 238 7.84 -36.61 -5.97
CA GLU A 238 8.37 -35.25 -6.09
C GLU A 238 7.24 -34.20 -6.04
N LEU A 239 6.11 -34.46 -6.70
CA LEU A 239 4.95 -33.58 -6.66
C LEU A 239 4.33 -33.48 -5.27
N SER A 240 4.32 -34.54 -4.46
CA SER A 240 3.82 -34.47 -3.08
C SER A 240 4.74 -33.61 -2.22
N VAL A 241 6.06 -33.81 -2.31
CA VAL A 241 7.06 -33.01 -1.58
C VAL A 241 6.99 -31.53 -1.97
N LEU A 242 6.80 -31.23 -3.27
CA LEU A 242 6.66 -29.84 -3.71
C LEU A 242 5.38 -29.19 -3.21
N LYS A 243 4.27 -29.93 -3.13
CA LYS A 243 3.02 -29.42 -2.56
C LYS A 243 3.17 -29.07 -1.07
N GLU A 244 3.82 -29.94 -0.29
CA GLU A 244 4.10 -29.69 1.13
C GLU A 244 4.98 -28.44 1.32
N LYS A 245 5.98 -28.24 0.46
CA LYS A 245 6.81 -27.02 0.49
C LYS A 245 6.02 -25.76 0.16
N ILE A 246 5.09 -25.84 -0.80
CA ILE A 246 4.24 -24.70 -1.14
C ILE A 246 3.35 -24.32 0.05
N THR A 247 2.76 -25.30 0.73
CA THR A 247 1.93 -25.04 1.92
C THR A 247 2.76 -24.46 3.06
N GLU A 248 3.96 -24.98 3.31
CA GLU A 248 4.86 -24.45 4.35
C GLU A 248 5.24 -22.98 4.08
N VAL A 249 5.60 -22.65 2.84
CA VAL A 249 5.94 -21.27 2.47
C VAL A 249 4.72 -20.34 2.56
N GLN A 250 3.52 -20.84 2.25
CA GLN A 250 2.27 -20.09 2.43
C GLN A 250 2.01 -19.79 3.90
N GLU A 251 2.14 -20.78 4.78
CA GLU A 251 2.00 -20.60 6.22
C GLU A 251 3.02 -19.59 6.78
N GLN A 252 4.27 -19.65 6.33
CA GLN A 252 5.31 -18.68 6.71
C GLN A 252 4.98 -17.26 6.25
N ARG A 253 4.46 -17.11 5.01
CA ARG A 253 4.03 -15.81 4.47
C ARG A 253 2.89 -15.23 5.30
N ASP A 254 1.86 -16.03 5.56
CA ASP A 254 0.67 -15.59 6.28
C ASP A 254 1.02 -15.25 7.74
N ALA A 255 1.91 -16.04 8.37
CA ALA A 255 2.46 -15.70 9.69
C ALA A 255 3.23 -14.36 9.67
N ALA A 256 4.10 -14.13 8.68
CA ALA A 256 4.83 -12.87 8.55
C ALA A 256 3.89 -11.67 8.32
N GLU A 257 2.83 -11.85 7.54
CA GLU A 257 1.81 -10.83 7.29
C GLU A 257 1.05 -10.45 8.57
N THR A 258 0.62 -11.43 9.37
CA THR A 258 -0.03 -11.16 10.66
C THR A 258 0.90 -10.40 11.62
N HIS A 259 2.19 -10.76 11.68
CA HIS A 259 3.17 -10.04 12.47
C HIS A 259 3.37 -8.59 12.00
N ALA A 260 3.44 -8.36 10.68
CA ALA A 260 3.57 -7.02 10.13
C ALA A 260 2.37 -6.13 10.50
N VAL A 261 1.15 -6.66 10.42
CA VAL A 261 -0.08 -5.95 10.82
C VAL A 261 -0.04 -5.59 12.31
N LEU A 262 0.30 -6.53 13.20
CA LEU A 262 0.38 -6.28 14.64
C LEU A 262 1.45 -5.23 14.99
N ILE A 263 2.61 -5.28 14.35
CA ILE A 263 3.67 -4.28 14.54
C ILE A 263 3.20 -2.90 14.05
N GLY A 264 2.52 -2.84 12.90
CA GLY A 264 1.94 -1.60 12.37
C GLY A 264 0.95 -0.95 13.35
N GLN A 265 0.08 -1.75 13.96
CA GLN A 265 -0.85 -1.28 14.99
C GLN A 265 -0.11 -0.74 16.22
N GLN A 266 0.88 -1.47 16.73
CA GLN A 266 1.68 -1.00 17.86
C GLN A 266 2.43 0.29 17.54
N TYR A 267 3.02 0.39 16.35
CA TYR A 267 3.72 1.58 15.89
C TYR A 267 2.78 2.79 15.82
N SER A 268 1.56 2.63 15.33
CA SER A 268 0.53 3.68 15.32
C SER A 268 0.24 4.21 16.73
N VAL A 269 0.05 3.33 17.71
CA VAL A 269 -0.16 3.70 19.12
C VAL A 269 1.05 4.47 19.68
N TYR A 270 2.27 4.01 19.41
CA TYR A 270 3.49 4.70 19.84
C TYR A 270 3.64 6.07 19.19
N LYS A 271 3.35 6.20 17.89
CA LYS A 271 3.36 7.44 17.14
C LYS A 271 2.37 8.44 17.72
N HIS A 272 1.14 8.02 18.03
CA HIS A 272 0.14 8.86 18.69
C HIS A 272 0.64 9.36 20.04
N ARG A 273 1.11 8.46 20.93
CA ARG A 273 1.64 8.83 22.25
C ARG A 273 2.84 9.76 22.17
N TYR A 274 3.70 9.56 21.17
CA TYR A 274 4.85 10.44 20.93
C TYR A 274 4.41 11.84 20.51
N ASN A 275 3.49 11.94 19.56
CA ASN A 275 2.95 13.21 19.07
C ASN A 275 2.19 13.96 20.17
N GLU A 276 1.41 13.25 21.00
CA GLU A 276 0.72 13.85 22.14
C GLU A 276 1.72 14.46 23.15
N LYS A 277 2.83 13.77 23.42
CA LYS A 277 3.91 14.30 24.28
C LYS A 277 4.64 15.48 23.63
N ALA A 278 4.86 15.45 22.32
CA ALA A 278 5.48 16.54 21.58
C ALA A 278 4.60 17.79 21.64
N GLN A 279 3.29 17.67 21.37
CA GLN A 279 2.34 18.77 21.45
C GLN A 279 2.23 19.35 22.86
N LYS A 280 2.21 18.51 23.90
CA LYS A 280 2.22 18.96 25.31
C LYS A 280 3.47 19.78 25.67
N LYS A 281 4.62 19.46 25.07
CA LYS A 281 5.87 20.20 25.30
C LYS A 281 5.86 21.58 24.66
N ASP A 282 5.25 21.70 23.49
CA ASP A 282 5.15 22.97 22.76
C ASP A 282 4.06 23.87 23.32
N SER A 283 2.93 23.32 23.78
CA SER A 283 1.87 24.11 24.42
C SER A 283 2.30 24.74 25.75
N SER A 284 3.29 24.15 26.44
CA SER A 284 3.86 24.70 27.67
C SER A 284 4.89 25.82 27.43
N ARG A 285 5.39 25.99 26.21
CA ARG A 285 6.47 26.94 25.92
C ARG A 285 5.91 28.28 25.45
N ARG A 286 5.69 29.16 26.44
CA ARG A 286 5.52 30.61 26.29
C ARG A 286 4.40 31.01 25.33
N VAL A 287 3.24 31.34 25.90
CA VAL A 287 2.29 32.24 25.25
C VAL A 287 3.08 33.51 24.88
N THR A 288 3.27 33.75 23.58
CA THR A 288 3.83 34.99 23.07
C THR A 288 2.76 36.05 23.18
N THR A 289 2.68 36.69 24.34
CA THR A 289 1.74 37.76 24.61
C THR A 289 2.23 39.03 23.92
N SER A 290 1.37 39.67 23.14
CA SER A 290 1.70 40.91 22.43
C SER A 290 1.88 42.10 23.38
N SER A 291 1.33 42.00 24.60
CA SER A 291 1.39 43.02 25.64
C SER A 291 2.44 42.66 26.72
N ARG A 292 3.13 43.70 27.20
CA ARG A 292 4.27 43.59 28.14
C ARG A 292 3.86 43.26 29.58
N ILE A 293 2.60 43.53 29.94
CA ILE A 293 1.99 43.26 31.24
C ILE A 293 0.53 42.88 30.96
N LEU A 294 0.20 41.59 30.97
CA LEU A 294 -1.20 41.16 30.98
C LEU A 294 -1.69 41.18 32.42
N THR A 295 -2.84 41.81 32.63
CA THR A 295 -3.60 41.56 33.86
C THR A 295 -4.13 40.12 33.83
N SER A 296 -4.30 39.50 35.01
CA SER A 296 -4.71 38.08 35.11
C SER A 296 -5.96 37.71 34.31
N ARG A 297 -6.86 38.66 34.04
CA ARG A 297 -8.11 38.45 33.31
C ARG A 297 -7.92 38.53 31.80
N GLU A 298 -7.15 39.51 31.31
CA GLU A 298 -6.89 39.68 29.87
C GLU A 298 -6.11 38.49 29.31
N GLY A 299 -5.15 37.96 30.09
CA GLY A 299 -4.38 36.79 29.66
C GLY A 299 -5.22 35.50 29.60
N GLN A 300 -6.24 35.36 30.45
CA GLN A 300 -7.17 34.23 30.38
C GLN A 300 -8.02 34.30 29.11
N LEU A 301 -8.55 35.48 28.77
CA LEU A 301 -9.31 35.68 27.54
C LEU A 301 -8.48 35.40 26.28
N GLU A 302 -7.21 35.84 26.22
CA GLU A 302 -6.34 35.59 25.07
C GLU A 302 -6.02 34.08 24.91
N ILE A 303 -5.85 33.35 26.01
CA ILE A 303 -5.66 31.89 25.99
C ILE A 303 -6.94 31.16 25.55
N GLU A 304 -8.10 31.59 26.03
CA GLU A 304 -9.40 31.03 25.63
C GLU A 304 -9.66 31.25 24.13
N GLU A 305 -9.39 32.45 23.62
CA GLU A 305 -9.53 32.75 22.19
C GLU A 305 -8.54 31.93 21.34
N GLU A 306 -7.28 31.83 21.76
CA GLU A 306 -6.29 31.05 21.02
C GLU A 306 -6.61 29.54 21.03
N THR A 307 -7.08 29.01 22.16
CA THR A 307 -7.50 27.60 22.26
C THR A 307 -8.73 27.32 21.43
N ALA A 308 -9.72 28.23 21.41
CA ALA A 308 -10.89 28.14 20.53
C ALA A 308 -10.48 28.14 19.05
N LYS A 309 -9.60 29.07 18.65
CA LYS A 309 -9.09 29.17 17.28
C LYS A 309 -8.30 27.94 16.84
N ARG A 310 -7.51 27.34 17.75
CA ARG A 310 -6.80 26.08 17.47
C ARG A 310 -7.76 24.90 17.37
N ALA A 311 -8.79 24.84 18.20
CA ALA A 311 -9.81 23.79 18.15
C ALA A 311 -10.62 23.84 16.85
N GLU A 312 -10.98 25.03 16.37
CA GLU A 312 -11.68 25.22 15.09
C GLU A 312 -10.81 24.80 13.89
N LYS A 313 -9.52 25.19 13.86
CA LYS A 313 -8.57 24.73 12.84
C LYS A 313 -8.39 23.22 12.83
N LEU A 314 -8.36 22.59 14.01
CA LEU A 314 -8.26 21.14 14.10
C LEU A 314 -9.51 20.46 13.53
N ARG A 315 -10.71 20.97 13.87
CA ARG A 315 -11.98 20.44 13.34
C ARG A 315 -12.04 20.50 11.82
N THR A 316 -11.73 21.66 11.24
CA THR A 316 -11.76 21.86 9.79
C THR A 316 -10.76 20.96 9.04
N GLU A 317 -9.54 20.76 9.58
CA GLU A 317 -8.58 19.83 8.96
C GLU A 317 -9.02 18.37 9.09
N THR A 318 -9.57 17.96 10.25
CA THR A 318 -10.09 16.59 10.41
C THR A 318 -11.27 16.30 9.48
N GLU A 319 -12.17 17.26 9.28
CA GLU A 319 -13.27 17.14 8.34
C GLU A 319 -12.77 17.04 6.90
N ARG A 320 -11.80 17.89 6.51
CA ARG A 320 -11.17 17.82 5.19
C ARG A 320 -10.47 16.48 4.95
N GLN A 321 -9.83 15.92 5.98
CA GLN A 321 -9.18 14.62 5.89
C GLN A 321 -10.21 13.49 5.74
N LYS A 322 -11.30 13.54 6.51
CA LYS A 322 -12.42 12.58 6.41
C LYS A 322 -13.08 12.64 5.03
N GLN A 323 -13.34 13.83 4.51
CA GLN A 323 -13.87 14.00 3.15
C GLN A 323 -12.94 13.42 2.08
N LYS A 324 -11.62 13.58 2.22
CA LYS A 324 -10.63 12.96 1.31
C LYS A 324 -10.67 11.42 1.40
N SER A 325 -10.69 10.84 2.60
CA SER A 325 -10.76 9.38 2.77
C SER A 325 -12.07 8.80 2.27
N ASP A 326 -13.20 9.49 2.50
CA ASP A 326 -14.51 9.05 2.04
C ASP A 326 -14.58 9.11 0.50
N THR A 327 -14.04 10.16 -0.12
CA THR A 327 -13.95 10.25 -1.59
C THR A 327 -13.11 9.12 -2.17
N GLN A 328 -11.95 8.80 -1.57
CA GLN A 328 -11.12 7.67 -1.99
C GLN A 328 -11.85 6.33 -1.83
N ARG A 329 -12.54 6.14 -0.72
CA ARG A 329 -13.33 4.93 -0.46
C ARG A 329 -14.46 4.77 -1.47
N MET A 330 -15.18 5.83 -1.79
CA MET A 330 -16.22 5.83 -2.82
C MET A 330 -15.64 5.49 -4.20
N ASP A 331 -14.47 6.01 -4.54
CA ASP A 331 -13.80 5.69 -5.80
C ASP A 331 -13.39 4.20 -5.90
N ILE A 332 -12.93 3.61 -4.80
CA ILE A 332 -12.60 2.17 -4.73
C ILE A 332 -13.86 1.32 -4.95
N VAL A 333 -14.95 1.64 -4.23
CA VAL A 333 -16.23 0.93 -4.36
C VAL A 333 -16.78 1.04 -5.77
N ARG A 334 -16.75 2.25 -6.34
CA ARG A 334 -17.20 2.51 -7.71
C ARG A 334 -16.44 1.69 -8.74
N ARG A 335 -15.11 1.56 -8.61
CA ARG A 335 -14.29 0.72 -9.50
C ARG A 335 -14.64 -0.77 -9.36
N ALA A 336 -14.80 -1.25 -8.12
CA ALA A 336 -15.17 -2.64 -7.86
C ALA A 336 -16.55 -2.99 -8.45
N GLU A 337 -17.53 -2.09 -8.33
CA GLU A 337 -18.86 -2.28 -8.92
C GLU A 337 -18.83 -2.25 -10.45
N GLN A 338 -18.04 -1.36 -11.03
CA GLN A 338 -17.89 -1.27 -12.48
C GLN A 338 -17.24 -2.51 -13.10
N ASP A 339 -16.30 -3.14 -12.39
CA ASP A 339 -15.73 -4.43 -12.78
C ASP A 339 -16.73 -5.58 -12.61
N ARG A 340 -17.52 -5.57 -11.52
CA ARG A 340 -18.54 -6.61 -11.26
C ARG A 340 -19.69 -6.59 -12.26
N LEU A 341 -20.19 -5.40 -12.61
CA LEU A 341 -21.36 -5.24 -13.48
C LEU A 341 -21.01 -5.36 -14.97
N GLY A 342 -19.72 -5.31 -15.31
CA GLY A 342 -19.29 -5.26 -16.71
C GLY A 342 -19.82 -4.05 -17.46
N SER A 343 -20.11 -2.95 -16.75
CA SER A 343 -20.73 -1.75 -17.32
C SER A 343 -19.94 -1.24 -18.53
N GLU A 344 -20.66 -0.99 -19.61
CA GLU A 344 -20.07 -0.53 -20.87
C GLU A 344 -19.49 0.88 -20.71
N PHE A 345 -18.26 1.06 -21.18
CA PHE A 345 -17.66 2.38 -21.28
C PHE A 345 -18.20 3.07 -22.52
N SER A 346 -18.98 4.13 -22.33
CA SER A 346 -19.53 4.94 -23.41
C SER A 346 -18.88 6.32 -23.50
N GLY A 347 -18.77 6.82 -24.73
CA GLY A 347 -18.33 8.18 -25.03
C GLY A 347 -17.00 8.26 -25.76
N ASN A 348 -16.72 9.42 -26.34
CA ASN A 348 -15.50 9.64 -27.09
C ASN A 348 -14.30 9.76 -26.14
N MET A 349 -13.30 8.88 -26.28
CA MET A 349 -12.08 8.85 -25.47
C MET A 349 -11.32 10.19 -25.42
N LYS A 350 -11.43 11.03 -26.46
CA LYS A 350 -10.83 12.39 -26.48
C LYS A 350 -11.56 13.41 -25.61
N ALA A 351 -12.82 13.16 -25.24
CA ALA A 351 -13.65 14.04 -24.42
C ALA A 351 -13.83 13.51 -22.98
N MET A 352 -13.34 12.30 -22.68
CA MET A 352 -13.45 11.73 -21.35
C MET A 352 -12.57 12.46 -20.33
N ILE A 353 -13.13 12.63 -19.12
CA ILE A 353 -12.44 13.17 -17.94
C ILE A 353 -11.38 12.19 -17.42
N LYS A 354 -10.43 12.69 -16.63
CA LYS A 354 -9.30 11.90 -16.10
C LYS A 354 -9.76 10.66 -15.33
N SER A 355 -10.78 10.76 -14.47
CA SER A 355 -11.22 9.62 -13.64
C SER A 355 -11.70 8.45 -14.49
N LYS A 356 -12.56 8.71 -15.50
CA LYS A 356 -13.02 7.65 -16.42
C LYS A 356 -11.89 7.01 -17.22
N LEU A 357 -10.87 7.78 -17.62
CA LEU A 357 -9.69 7.23 -18.29
C LEU A 357 -8.87 6.35 -17.35
N ILE A 358 -8.76 6.71 -16.07
CA ILE A 358 -8.14 5.88 -15.04
C ILE A 358 -8.92 4.58 -14.86
N ASP A 359 -10.25 4.63 -14.81
CA ASP A 359 -11.08 3.42 -14.66
C ASP A 359 -10.93 2.47 -15.86
N ILE A 360 -10.88 3.00 -17.08
CA ILE A 360 -10.60 2.20 -18.28
C ILE A 360 -9.19 1.61 -18.20
N ALA A 361 -8.19 2.39 -17.80
CA ALA A 361 -6.82 1.93 -17.67
C ALA A 361 -6.70 0.84 -16.59
N PHE A 362 -7.39 0.98 -15.46
CA PHE A 362 -7.47 0.00 -14.39
C PHE A 362 -8.08 -1.32 -14.89
N ALA A 363 -9.23 -1.25 -15.57
CA ALA A 363 -9.90 -2.42 -16.16
C ALA A 363 -9.02 -3.17 -17.17
N LEU A 364 -8.22 -2.43 -17.95
CA LEU A 364 -7.27 -2.98 -18.92
C LEU A 364 -5.90 -3.34 -18.33
N LYS A 365 -5.68 -3.12 -17.03
CA LYS A 365 -4.38 -3.29 -16.34
C LYS A 365 -3.24 -2.49 -17.00
N VAL A 366 -3.57 -1.31 -17.54
CA VAL A 366 -2.61 -0.36 -18.09
C VAL A 366 -2.10 0.55 -16.95
N PRO A 367 -0.78 0.80 -16.85
CA PRO A 367 -0.23 1.69 -15.82
C PRO A 367 -0.80 3.11 -15.92
N HIS A 368 -1.41 3.59 -14.83
CA HIS A 368 -2.12 4.87 -14.77
C HIS A 368 -1.62 5.80 -13.65
N GLU A 369 -0.69 5.34 -12.82
CA GLU A 369 -0.06 6.13 -11.76
C GLU A 369 0.62 7.38 -12.35
N ASP A 370 0.34 8.54 -11.75
CA ASP A 370 0.85 9.87 -12.09
C ASP A 370 0.68 10.32 -13.55
N ALA A 371 -0.16 9.63 -14.32
CA ALA A 371 -0.35 9.92 -15.72
C ALA A 371 -1.17 11.21 -15.91
N THR A 372 -0.72 12.07 -16.82
CA THR A 372 -1.53 13.17 -17.36
C THR A 372 -2.60 12.63 -18.30
N VAL A 373 -3.69 13.38 -18.50
CA VAL A 373 -4.82 12.96 -19.35
C VAL A 373 -4.36 12.54 -20.76
N ASP A 374 -3.43 13.26 -21.36
CA ASP A 374 -2.93 12.94 -22.70
C ASP A 374 -2.06 11.69 -22.70
N THR A 375 -1.23 11.47 -21.67
CA THR A 375 -0.47 10.23 -21.55
C THR A 375 -1.37 9.01 -21.38
N LEU A 376 -2.47 9.12 -20.64
CA LEU A 376 -3.48 8.06 -20.52
C LEU A 376 -4.11 7.76 -21.88
N ARG A 377 -4.52 8.80 -22.63
CA ARG A 377 -5.10 8.62 -23.96
C ARG A 377 -4.12 7.95 -24.92
N ILE A 378 -2.85 8.35 -24.92
CA ILE A 378 -1.83 7.75 -25.78
C ILE A 378 -1.63 6.27 -25.42
N ARG A 379 -1.46 5.95 -24.14
CA ARG A 379 -1.28 4.57 -23.65
C ARG A 379 -2.49 3.69 -23.97
N LEU A 380 -3.70 4.19 -23.72
CA LEU A 380 -4.94 3.47 -24.02
C LEU A 380 -5.09 3.21 -25.52
N ASN A 381 -4.88 4.22 -26.38
CA ASN A 381 -4.91 4.02 -27.83
C ASN A 381 -3.89 2.97 -28.27
N ALA A 382 -2.64 3.08 -27.81
CA ALA A 382 -1.60 2.10 -28.13
C ALA A 382 -1.99 0.67 -27.69
N HIS A 383 -2.61 0.53 -26.52
CA HIS A 383 -3.09 -0.77 -26.02
C HIS A 383 -4.23 -1.35 -26.87
N PHE A 384 -5.19 -0.52 -27.28
CA PHE A 384 -6.29 -0.94 -28.16
C PHE A 384 -5.83 -1.21 -29.59
N ASP A 385 -4.81 -0.52 -30.08
CA ASP A 385 -4.23 -0.76 -31.40
C ASP A 385 -3.40 -2.06 -31.42
N ALA A 386 -2.72 -2.39 -30.33
CA ALA A 386 -2.06 -3.68 -30.15
C ALA A 386 -3.07 -4.85 -30.00
N ASN A 387 -4.26 -4.58 -29.44
CA ASN A 387 -5.28 -5.59 -29.15
C ASN A 387 -6.62 -5.26 -29.84
N PRO A 388 -6.73 -5.42 -31.16
CA PRO A 388 -7.94 -5.04 -31.90
C PRO A 388 -9.18 -5.86 -31.52
N ALA A 389 -9.02 -7.04 -30.91
CA ALA A 389 -10.12 -7.84 -30.39
C ALA A 389 -10.91 -7.10 -29.29
N LEU A 390 -10.22 -6.34 -28.43
CA LEU A 390 -10.83 -5.57 -27.34
C LEU A 390 -11.79 -4.49 -27.85
N LYS A 391 -11.56 -3.96 -29.07
CA LYS A 391 -12.46 -2.96 -29.68
C LYS A 391 -13.84 -3.52 -30.00
N LYS A 392 -13.99 -4.85 -30.06
CA LYS A 392 -15.26 -5.55 -30.34
C LYS A 392 -15.95 -6.06 -29.07
N GLU A 393 -15.29 -5.99 -27.92
CA GLU A 393 -15.91 -6.45 -26.68
C GLU A 393 -17.06 -5.50 -26.29
N PRO A 394 -18.22 -6.02 -25.84
CA PRO A 394 -19.37 -5.19 -25.46
C PRO A 394 -19.00 -4.09 -24.48
N ARG A 395 -18.08 -4.39 -23.56
CA ARG A 395 -17.60 -3.45 -22.54
C ARG A 395 -16.94 -2.19 -23.12
N TYR A 396 -16.28 -2.28 -24.28
CA TYR A 396 -15.52 -1.17 -24.87
C TYR A 396 -16.08 -0.67 -26.20
N ILE A 397 -17.14 -1.30 -26.72
CA ILE A 397 -17.69 -0.98 -28.05
C ILE A 397 -18.14 0.49 -28.12
N GLY A 398 -18.75 1.00 -27.03
CA GLY A 398 -19.22 2.38 -26.89
C GLY A 398 -18.12 3.45 -26.88
N LEU A 399 -16.85 3.07 -26.77
CA LEU A 399 -15.70 3.99 -26.89
C LEU A 399 -15.34 4.29 -28.35
N PHE A 400 -15.58 3.33 -29.25
CA PHE A 400 -15.16 3.39 -30.66
C PHE A 400 -16.32 3.62 -31.61
N GLU A 401 -17.51 3.16 -31.23
CA GLU A 401 -18.73 3.51 -31.92
C GLU A 401 -18.99 5.00 -31.69
N ARG A 402 -18.48 5.80 -32.64
CA ARG A 402 -19.12 7.07 -32.93
C ARG A 402 -20.56 6.71 -33.23
N THR A 403 -21.45 7.04 -32.30
CA THR A 403 -22.87 7.23 -32.57
C THR A 403 -22.94 8.14 -33.77
N ARG A 404 -22.93 7.53 -34.96
CA ARG A 404 -23.20 8.23 -36.20
C ARG A 404 -24.56 8.81 -35.94
N LYS A 405 -24.59 10.15 -35.98
CA LYS A 405 -25.75 10.99 -35.74
C LYS A 405 -26.98 10.20 -36.14
N ARG A 406 -27.91 10.05 -35.19
CA ARG A 406 -29.26 9.57 -35.44
C ARG A 406 -29.62 10.06 -36.85
N LYS A 407 -29.72 9.11 -37.78
CA LYS A 407 -30.34 9.37 -39.07
C LYS A 407 -31.64 10.07 -38.69
N ASP A 408 -31.81 11.30 -39.15
CA ASP A 408 -32.97 12.12 -38.81
C ASP A 408 -34.19 11.20 -38.79
N PRO A 409 -35.01 11.22 -37.72
CA PRO A 409 -36.20 10.38 -37.67
C PRO A 409 -36.87 10.52 -39.05
N PRO A 410 -37.31 9.42 -39.68
CA PRO A 410 -37.98 9.50 -40.98
C PRO A 410 -38.93 10.67 -40.87
N GLN A 411 -38.77 11.70 -41.72
CA GLN A 411 -39.76 12.76 -41.79
C GLN A 411 -41.05 12.04 -42.14
N GLU A 412 -41.85 11.71 -41.12
CA GLU A 412 -43.25 11.45 -41.32
C GLU A 412 -43.77 12.76 -41.88
N ASP A 413 -44.11 12.71 -43.17
CA ASP A 413 -44.84 13.75 -43.88
C ASP A 413 -45.94 14.25 -42.94
N THR A 414 -45.67 15.42 -42.36
CA THR A 414 -46.59 16.14 -41.48
C THR A 414 -47.70 16.65 -42.38
N THR A 415 -48.61 15.75 -42.71
CA THR A 415 -49.89 16.06 -43.29
C THR A 415 -50.67 16.78 -42.19
N ARG A 416 -50.57 18.11 -42.22
CA ARG A 416 -51.56 19.09 -41.75
C ARG A 416 -52.36 18.66 -40.52
N LEU A 417 -51.84 18.93 -39.32
CA LEU A 417 -52.69 19.13 -38.15
C LEU A 417 -52.94 20.63 -37.94
N PRO A 418 -54.18 21.04 -37.61
CA PRO A 418 -54.58 22.43 -37.48
C PRO A 418 -53.94 23.11 -36.26
N PRO A 419 -53.82 24.45 -36.27
CA PRO A 419 -53.13 25.20 -35.24
C PRO A 419 -53.80 25.06 -33.85
N PRO A 420 -53.00 24.99 -32.78
CA PRO A 420 -53.53 24.94 -31.41
C PRO A 420 -54.17 26.28 -31.01
N PRO A 421 -55.21 26.26 -30.16
CA PRO A 421 -55.87 27.46 -29.67
C PRO A 421 -54.96 28.30 -28.77
N PRO A 422 -55.18 29.63 -28.71
CA PRO A 422 -54.32 30.59 -28.01
C PRO A 422 -54.26 30.33 -26.50
N ALA A 423 -53.05 30.40 -25.96
CA ALA A 423 -52.73 30.20 -24.55
C ALA A 423 -53.44 31.22 -23.65
N PHE A 424 -54.15 30.74 -22.63
CA PHE A 424 -54.62 31.55 -21.51
C PHE A 424 -53.41 32.05 -20.71
N GLN A 425 -53.27 33.37 -20.64
CA GLN A 425 -52.33 34.06 -19.76
C GLN A 425 -52.76 33.82 -18.30
N SER A 426 -52.03 32.96 -17.58
CA SER A 426 -52.14 32.85 -16.14
C SER A 426 -51.33 33.98 -15.48
N HIS A 427 -52.05 34.89 -14.82
CA HIS A 427 -51.47 35.95 -14.00
C HIS A 427 -50.68 35.37 -12.81
N PRO A 428 -49.57 36.01 -12.39
CA PRO A 428 -48.86 35.64 -11.18
C PRO A 428 -49.67 36.06 -9.95
N LEU A 429 -50.05 35.08 -9.13
CA LEU A 429 -50.64 35.29 -7.80
C LEU A 429 -49.55 35.82 -6.86
N ALA A 430 -49.68 37.07 -6.45
CA ALA A 430 -48.89 37.68 -5.39
C ALA A 430 -49.22 37.01 -4.05
N MET A 431 -48.21 36.41 -3.40
CA MET A 431 -48.32 35.90 -2.04
C MET A 431 -48.05 37.04 -1.03
N PRO A 432 -48.91 37.24 -0.01
CA PRO A 432 -48.74 38.29 0.99
C PRO A 432 -47.68 37.92 2.02
N GLY A 433 -46.95 38.94 2.45
CA GLY A 433 -45.81 38.84 3.36
C GLY A 433 -46.15 38.28 4.74
N THR A 434 -45.24 37.45 5.24
CA THR A 434 -45.19 37.05 6.64
C THR A 434 -44.42 38.11 7.42
N SER A 435 -45.16 38.83 8.26
CA SER A 435 -44.65 39.79 9.23
C SER A 435 -43.70 39.14 10.22
N SER A 436 -42.56 39.81 10.38
CA SER A 436 -41.62 39.73 11.49
C SER A 436 -42.34 39.84 12.85
N LEU A 437 -42.08 38.89 13.75
CA LEU A 437 -42.45 38.99 15.16
C LEU A 437 -41.16 38.84 15.99
N LEU A 438 -40.69 39.98 16.47
CA LEU A 438 -39.66 40.15 17.50
C LEU A 438 -40.22 39.70 18.85
N LEU A 439 -39.45 38.90 19.58
CA LEU A 439 -39.38 38.92 21.04
C LEU A 439 -38.01 38.42 21.50
#